data_AF-A0A024VWT5-F1
#
_entry.id   AF-A0A024VWT5-F1
#
_cell.length_a   1.000
_cell.length_b   1.000
_cell.length_c   1.000
_cell.angle_alpha   90.00
_cell.angle_beta   90.00
_cell.angle_gamma   90.00
#
_symmetry.space_group_name_H-M   'P 1'
#
loop_
_entity.id
_entity.type
_entity.pdbx_description
1 polymer ?
#
loop_
_entity_poly.entity_id
_entity_poly.type
_entity_poly.pdbx_seq_one_letter_code
_entity_poly.pdbx_strand_id
1 'polypeptide(L)'
;MVMSPHILTMCRSIFAGSRNEPKTFVDAIQNCRGENGTERYCDLNGFDCTKTARGENKRFSNDECYKCSVACNPFVPWIDNQQKEFEKQKNKYAEEIQKKDQTKTTITTANGKTTINNLYVKDFYDALNEHYPTVDKFLQKLNDEAICKSELKVGEEKADPVDFTGKNYGKTFYRTKYCRACPWCGVKEKKVDGIWEDRQDTACASAPTISFDESNATEIHLLSTEKGKSNILDKYSKLCENGVKETETWKCYYEEKNEYDDSDKDYCVLQDKKKNTQDNKKDTQDRRIMPYVTFFNVWIDE
;
A
#
# COMPACT_ATOMS: atom_id res chain seq x y z
N MET A 1 29.81 -1.77 7.95
CA MET A 1 28.40 -1.67 8.41
C MET A 1 27.57 -2.43 7.38
N VAL A 2 27.20 -3.68 7.69
CA VAL A 2 26.48 -4.58 6.77
C VAL A 2 25.08 -4.03 6.51
N MET A 3 24.49 -4.33 5.34
CA MET A 3 23.09 -4.07 5.04
C MET A 3 22.19 -4.41 6.23
N SER A 4 21.20 -3.55 6.48
CA SER A 4 20.31 -3.70 7.64
C SER A 4 19.67 -5.09 7.66
N PRO A 5 19.58 -5.76 8.83
CA PRO A 5 18.80 -6.99 9.01
C PRO A 5 17.36 -6.87 8.47
N HIS A 6 16.84 -5.65 8.38
CA HIS A 6 15.53 -5.36 7.81
C HIS A 6 15.34 -5.82 6.36
N ILE A 7 16.38 -5.84 5.52
CA ILE A 7 16.22 -6.36 4.15
C ILE A 7 16.09 -7.87 4.13
N LEU A 8 16.85 -8.56 4.98
CA LEU A 8 16.79 -10.01 5.11
C LEU A 8 15.42 -10.47 5.62
N THR A 9 14.70 -9.61 6.35
CA THR A 9 13.33 -9.90 6.81
C THR A 9 12.26 -9.41 5.85
N MET A 10 12.58 -8.62 4.82
CA MET A 10 11.59 -7.90 4.00
C MET A 10 10.65 -8.86 3.26
N CYS A 11 11.14 -9.97 2.70
CA CYS A 11 10.25 -10.98 2.12
C CYS A 11 9.31 -11.62 3.15
N ARG A 12 9.81 -11.87 4.37
CA ARG A 12 8.95 -12.41 5.44
C ARG A 12 7.87 -11.43 5.83
N SER A 13 8.19 -10.15 5.93
CA SER A 13 7.24 -9.10 6.25
C SER A 13 6.16 -8.94 5.17
N ILE A 14 6.52 -9.04 3.89
CA ILE A 14 5.56 -8.94 2.77
C ILE A 14 4.57 -10.12 2.78
N PHE A 15 5.04 -11.32 3.14
CA PHE A 15 4.31 -12.56 2.88
C PHE A 15 3.75 -13.30 4.11
N ALA A 16 4.46 -13.29 5.23
CA ALA A 16 4.09 -14.03 6.44
C ALA A 16 3.72 -13.11 7.61
N GLY A 17 4.01 -11.82 7.50
CA GLY A 17 3.81 -10.84 8.55
C GLY A 17 4.64 -11.12 9.80
N SER A 18 4.61 -10.19 10.74
CA SER A 18 5.14 -10.36 12.10
C SER A 18 4.15 -9.77 13.10
N ARG A 19 4.30 -10.12 14.39
CA ARG A 19 3.37 -9.71 15.47
C ARG A 19 3.14 -8.19 15.59
N ASN A 20 3.99 -7.35 14.99
CA ASN A 20 3.93 -5.89 15.02
C ASN A 20 3.81 -5.23 13.62
N GLU A 21 3.51 -6.01 12.58
CA GLU A 21 3.41 -5.54 11.20
C GLU A 21 1.95 -5.46 10.70
N PRO A 22 1.66 -4.59 9.72
CA PRO A 22 0.33 -4.49 9.12
C PRO A 22 -0.08 -5.78 8.41
N LYS A 23 -1.38 -5.89 8.13
CA LYS A 23 -2.02 -7.01 7.42
C LYS A 23 -1.22 -7.40 6.17
N THR A 24 -1.01 -8.69 5.97
CA THR A 24 -0.15 -9.28 4.94
C THR A 24 -0.79 -9.25 3.55
N PHE A 25 -0.03 -9.62 2.52
CA PHE A 25 -0.57 -9.89 1.18
C PHE A 25 -1.70 -10.94 1.21
N VAL A 26 -1.57 -11.99 2.02
CA VAL A 26 -2.60 -13.04 2.18
C VAL A 26 -3.87 -12.46 2.79
N ASP A 27 -3.74 -11.63 3.82
CA ASP A 27 -4.88 -10.93 4.43
C ASP A 27 -5.59 -10.05 3.39
N ALA A 28 -4.85 -9.33 2.56
CA ALA A 28 -5.44 -8.51 1.50
C ALA A 28 -6.25 -9.35 0.51
N ILE A 29 -5.78 -10.53 0.09
CA ILE A 29 -6.58 -11.41 -0.77
C ILE A 29 -7.85 -11.88 -0.06
N GLN A 30 -7.70 -12.49 1.13
CA GLN A 30 -8.84 -13.07 1.83
C GLN A 30 -9.91 -12.03 2.16
N ASN A 31 -9.49 -10.83 2.55
CA ASN A 31 -10.41 -9.74 2.89
C ASN A 31 -11.05 -9.07 1.67
N CYS A 32 -10.41 -9.12 0.50
CA CYS A 32 -10.93 -8.48 -0.72
C CYS A 32 -11.61 -9.45 -1.70
N ARG A 33 -11.34 -10.75 -1.58
CA ARG A 33 -11.78 -11.79 -2.53
C ARG A 33 -12.46 -13.00 -1.88
N GLY A 34 -12.36 -13.14 -0.56
CA GLY A 34 -12.89 -14.28 0.18
C GLY A 34 -11.85 -15.40 0.35
N GLU A 35 -12.23 -16.47 1.05
CA GLU A 35 -11.32 -17.57 1.43
C GLU A 35 -10.76 -18.30 0.21
N ASN A 36 -11.60 -18.54 -0.80
CA ASN A 36 -11.20 -19.19 -2.05
C ASN A 36 -10.73 -18.21 -3.13
N GLY A 37 -10.73 -16.89 -2.84
CA GLY A 37 -10.29 -15.87 -3.80
C GLY A 37 -11.32 -15.48 -4.87
N THR A 38 -12.53 -16.04 -4.84
CA THR A 38 -13.57 -15.83 -5.87
C THR A 38 -14.98 -15.67 -5.31
N GLU A 39 -15.13 -15.35 -4.02
CA GLU A 39 -16.46 -15.21 -3.39
C GLU A 39 -17.01 -13.80 -3.60
N ARG A 40 -16.12 -12.81 -3.61
CA ARG A 40 -16.45 -11.38 -3.70
C ARG A 40 -15.38 -10.62 -4.48
N TYR A 41 -15.72 -9.41 -4.91
CA TYR A 41 -14.75 -8.50 -5.52
C TYR A 41 -14.88 -7.14 -4.85
N CYS A 42 -14.11 -6.93 -3.79
CA CYS A 42 -14.02 -5.64 -3.10
C CYS A 42 -12.82 -4.80 -3.57
N ASP A 43 -12.91 -3.48 -3.39
CA ASP A 43 -11.77 -2.57 -3.51
C ASP A 43 -11.28 -2.02 -2.17
N LEU A 44 -10.13 -1.34 -2.21
CA LEU A 44 -9.51 -0.71 -1.04
C LEU A 44 -10.41 0.36 -0.38
N ASN A 45 -11.41 0.88 -1.08
CA ASN A 45 -12.32 1.91 -0.60
C ASN A 45 -13.63 1.32 -0.04
N GLY A 46 -13.78 0.00 -0.06
CA GLY A 46 -14.91 -0.71 0.53
C GLY A 46 -16.10 -0.87 -0.40
N PHE A 47 -15.91 -0.68 -1.71
CA PHE A 47 -16.94 -0.90 -2.72
C PHE A 47 -16.88 -2.32 -3.29
N ASP A 48 -18.05 -2.83 -3.67
CA ASP A 48 -18.19 -4.05 -4.46
C ASP A 48 -18.01 -3.72 -5.96
N CYS A 49 -16.91 -4.18 -6.54
CA CYS A 49 -16.57 -3.93 -7.93
C CYS A 49 -17.44 -4.69 -8.93
N THR A 50 -18.23 -5.69 -8.48
CA THR A 50 -19.18 -6.37 -9.38
C THR A 50 -20.32 -5.46 -9.82
N LYS A 51 -20.60 -4.40 -9.04
CA LYS A 51 -21.67 -3.42 -9.29
C LYS A 51 -21.16 -1.97 -9.35
N THR A 52 -19.91 -1.72 -8.96
CA THR A 52 -19.30 -0.39 -8.97
C THR A 52 -18.64 -0.10 -10.32
N ALA A 53 -19.00 1.04 -10.91
CA ALA A 53 -18.36 1.63 -12.08
C ALA A 53 -18.24 3.14 -11.84
N ARG A 54 -17.06 3.57 -11.37
CA ARG A 54 -16.82 4.95 -10.89
C ARG A 54 -17.02 5.99 -11.98
N GLY A 55 -16.59 5.70 -13.20
CA GLY A 55 -16.78 6.58 -14.35
C GLY A 55 -18.24 6.77 -14.76
N GLU A 56 -19.12 5.86 -14.35
CA GLU A 56 -20.58 5.99 -14.50
C GLU A 56 -21.26 6.49 -13.21
N ASN A 57 -20.47 6.89 -12.20
CA ASN A 57 -20.90 7.22 -10.84
C ASN A 57 -21.68 6.11 -10.11
N LYS A 58 -21.59 4.87 -10.57
CA LYS A 58 -22.19 3.71 -9.90
C LYS A 58 -21.27 3.29 -8.77
N ARG A 59 -21.77 3.37 -7.54
CA ARG A 59 -21.06 2.97 -6.32
C ARG A 59 -21.96 2.05 -5.54
N PHE A 60 -21.49 0.85 -5.30
CA PHE A 60 -22.22 -0.14 -4.51
C PHE A 60 -21.40 -0.51 -3.29
N SER A 61 -21.95 -0.20 -2.12
CA SER A 61 -21.41 -0.67 -0.85
C SER A 61 -22.01 -2.02 -0.51
N ASN A 62 -21.22 -2.90 0.09
CA ASN A 62 -21.74 -4.06 0.79
C ASN A 62 -21.09 -4.13 2.19
N ASP A 63 -21.76 -4.81 3.12
CA ASP A 63 -21.32 -4.90 4.51
C ASP A 63 -20.07 -5.79 4.70
N GLU A 64 -19.51 -6.33 3.63
CA GLU A 64 -18.34 -7.22 3.70
C GLU A 64 -17.07 -6.56 3.16
N CYS A 65 -17.19 -5.56 2.29
CA CYS A 65 -16.07 -4.95 1.58
C CYS A 65 -15.27 -3.98 2.45
N TYR A 66 -15.82 -3.49 3.57
CA TYR A 66 -15.04 -2.70 4.53
C TYR A 66 -13.81 -3.48 5.04
N LYS A 67 -13.90 -4.82 5.15
CA LYS A 67 -12.79 -5.69 5.57
C LYS A 67 -11.59 -5.56 4.61
N CYS A 68 -11.85 -5.39 3.31
CA CYS A 68 -10.82 -5.13 2.31
C CYS A 68 -10.09 -3.81 2.60
N SER A 69 -10.84 -2.75 2.92
CA SER A 69 -10.27 -1.45 3.28
C SER A 69 -9.42 -1.50 4.56
N VAL A 70 -9.90 -2.20 5.58
CA VAL A 70 -9.16 -2.40 6.84
C VAL A 70 -7.83 -3.12 6.60
N ALA A 71 -7.79 -4.09 5.67
CA ALA A 71 -6.56 -4.77 5.30
C ALA A 71 -5.64 -3.89 4.42
N CYS A 72 -6.20 -3.20 3.42
CA CYS A 72 -5.43 -2.50 2.40
C CYS A 72 -4.93 -1.12 2.81
N ASN A 73 -5.71 -0.33 3.55
CA ASN A 73 -5.35 1.04 3.93
C ASN A 73 -4.04 1.14 4.75
N PRO A 74 -3.74 0.23 5.70
CA PRO A 74 -2.44 0.21 6.37
C PRO A 74 -1.34 -0.46 5.54
N PHE A 75 -1.67 -1.51 4.77
CA PHE A 75 -0.69 -2.26 3.98
C PHE A 75 -0.08 -1.42 2.85
N VAL A 76 -0.90 -0.66 2.13
CA VAL A 76 -0.50 0.11 0.95
C VAL A 76 0.59 1.16 1.27
N PRO A 77 0.43 2.05 2.26
CA PRO A 77 1.48 2.98 2.65
C PRO A 77 2.71 2.28 3.24
N TRP A 78 2.51 1.16 3.93
CA TRP A 78 3.62 0.39 4.49
C TRP A 78 4.49 -0.22 3.39
N ILE A 79 3.92 -0.83 2.34
CA ILE A 79 4.70 -1.40 1.23
C ILE A 79 5.42 -0.31 0.43
N ASP A 80 4.77 0.85 0.22
CA ASP A 80 5.39 2.04 -0.39
C ASP A 80 6.61 2.51 0.45
N ASN A 81 6.55 2.40 1.78
CA ASN A 81 7.67 2.71 2.66
C ASN A 81 8.76 1.64 2.63
N GLN A 82 8.40 0.36 2.57
CA GLN A 82 9.36 -0.75 2.40
C GLN A 82 10.16 -0.59 1.10
N GLN A 83 9.52 -0.15 0.01
CA GLN A 83 10.22 0.14 -1.25
C GLN A 83 11.30 1.21 -1.07
N LYS A 84 10.97 2.31 -0.38
CA LYS A 84 11.93 3.40 -0.14
C LYS A 84 13.11 2.93 0.71
N GLU A 85 12.85 2.15 1.75
CA GLU A 85 13.92 1.58 2.58
C GLU A 85 14.79 0.60 1.79
N PHE A 86 14.18 -0.24 0.93
CA PHE A 86 14.90 -1.11 0.01
C PHE A 86 15.82 -0.31 -0.92
N GLU A 87 15.31 0.74 -1.57
CA GLU A 87 16.09 1.58 -2.48
C GLU A 87 17.27 2.27 -1.79
N LYS A 88 17.06 2.81 -0.58
CA LYS A 88 18.14 3.40 0.23
C LYS A 88 19.26 2.40 0.51
N GLN A 89 18.92 1.19 0.94
CA GLN A 89 19.91 0.17 1.27
C GLN A 89 20.58 -0.40 0.02
N LYS A 90 19.84 -0.55 -1.09
CA LYS A 90 20.39 -0.96 -2.39
C LYS A 90 21.48 0.02 -2.85
N ASN A 91 21.19 1.32 -2.76
CA ASN A 91 22.16 2.37 -3.08
C ASN A 91 23.36 2.34 -2.12
N LYS A 92 23.09 2.19 -0.82
CA LYS A 92 24.16 2.07 0.19
C LYS A 92 25.07 0.87 -0.08
N TYR A 93 24.53 -0.31 -0.42
CA TYR A 93 25.34 -1.48 -0.76
C TYR A 93 26.21 -1.20 -2.00
N ALA A 94 25.64 -0.55 -3.02
CA ALA A 94 26.38 -0.17 -4.23
C ALA A 94 27.56 0.77 -3.91
N GLU A 95 27.38 1.71 -2.99
CA GLU A 95 28.46 2.60 -2.53
C GLU A 95 29.51 1.85 -1.71
N GLU A 96 29.10 0.99 -0.77
CA GLU A 96 30.01 0.28 0.12
C GLU A 96 30.88 -0.74 -0.63
N ILE A 97 30.32 -1.44 -1.64
CA ILE A 97 31.10 -2.43 -2.42
C ILE A 97 32.10 -1.79 -3.38
N GLN A 98 31.89 -0.53 -3.78
CA GLN A 98 32.83 0.23 -4.60
C GLN A 98 34.00 0.80 -3.81
N LYS A 99 33.91 0.88 -2.47
CA LYS A 99 34.97 1.39 -1.59
C LYS A 99 36.10 0.36 -1.43
N LYS A 100 36.76 0.00 -2.53
CA LYS A 100 37.88 -0.96 -2.57
C LYS A 100 39.09 -0.54 -1.72
N ASP A 101 39.25 0.75 -1.41
CA ASP A 101 40.49 1.30 -0.83
C ASP A 101 40.33 2.12 0.46
N GLN A 102 39.14 2.15 1.09
CA GLN A 102 38.97 2.80 2.41
C GLN A 102 39.30 1.85 3.57
N THR A 103 40.51 1.29 3.56
CA THR A 103 41.07 0.43 4.63
C THR A 103 41.38 1.16 5.94
N LYS A 104 40.92 2.41 6.11
CA LYS A 104 40.95 3.16 7.38
C LYS A 104 39.56 3.71 7.66
N THR A 105 38.68 2.87 8.20
CA THR A 105 37.49 3.39 8.87
C THR A 105 37.95 4.02 10.18
N THR A 106 38.20 5.33 10.18
CA THR A 106 38.53 6.09 11.40
C THR A 106 37.28 6.19 12.26
N ILE A 107 37.09 5.27 13.20
CA ILE A 107 36.08 5.43 14.25
C ILE A 107 36.72 6.22 15.38
N THR A 108 36.37 7.50 15.50
CA THR A 108 36.77 8.33 16.64
C THR A 108 35.96 7.87 17.86
N THR A 109 36.57 7.16 18.79
CA THR A 109 35.94 6.91 20.10
C THR A 109 35.67 8.25 20.80
N ALA A 110 34.65 8.33 21.66
CA ALA A 110 34.25 9.54 22.39
C ALA A 110 35.40 10.28 23.13
N ASN A 111 36.53 9.59 23.36
CA ASN A 111 37.71 10.13 24.03
C ASN A 111 38.84 10.57 23.06
N GLY A 112 38.58 10.66 21.76
CA GLY A 112 39.44 11.34 20.77
C GLY A 112 40.84 10.77 20.50
N LYS A 113 41.23 9.64 21.13
CA LYS A 113 42.67 9.27 21.22
C LYS A 113 43.10 7.95 20.58
N THR A 114 42.21 7.18 19.94
CA THR A 114 42.59 5.90 19.31
C THR A 114 41.89 5.65 17.99
N THR A 115 42.67 5.31 16.97
CA THR A 115 42.21 4.82 15.66
C THR A 115 42.08 3.30 15.75
N ILE A 116 40.86 2.77 15.74
CA ILE A 116 40.64 1.32 15.64
C ILE A 116 40.58 0.96 14.16
N ASN A 117 41.66 0.40 13.61
CA ASN A 117 41.61 -0.30 12.32
C ASN A 117 40.81 -1.59 12.55
N ASN A 118 39.54 -1.61 12.14
CA ASN A 118 38.70 -2.78 12.33
C ASN A 118 39.02 -3.83 11.24
N LEU A 119 40.08 -4.62 11.46
CA LEU A 119 40.54 -5.68 10.55
C LEU A 119 39.38 -6.59 10.10
N TYR A 120 38.47 -6.91 11.04
CA TYR A 120 37.28 -7.72 10.82
C TYR A 120 36.30 -7.15 9.77
N VAL A 121 36.27 -5.83 9.59
CA VAL A 121 35.40 -5.19 8.60
C VAL A 121 35.94 -5.44 7.21
N LYS A 122 37.27 -5.40 7.04
CA LYS A 122 37.91 -5.64 5.74
C LYS A 122 37.71 -7.09 5.29
N ASP A 123 38.03 -8.06 6.15
CA ASP A 123 37.89 -9.49 5.82
C ASP A 123 36.45 -9.84 5.44
N PHE A 124 35.47 -9.23 6.13
CA PHE A 124 34.05 -9.38 5.78
C PHE A 124 33.71 -8.81 4.39
N TYR A 125 34.15 -7.57 4.07
CA TYR A 125 33.87 -6.97 2.77
C TYR A 125 34.63 -7.64 1.62
N ASP A 126 35.84 -8.14 1.88
CA ASP A 126 36.62 -8.91 0.90
C ASP A 126 35.87 -10.21 0.55
N ALA A 127 35.41 -10.97 1.56
CA ALA A 127 34.60 -12.18 1.36
C ALA A 127 33.23 -11.88 0.72
N LEU A 128 32.58 -10.78 1.14
CA LEU A 128 31.31 -10.32 0.56
C LEU A 128 31.48 -9.96 -0.92
N ASN A 129 32.55 -9.27 -1.29
CA ASN A 129 32.85 -8.90 -2.66
C ASN A 129 33.30 -10.09 -3.52
N GLU A 130 33.97 -11.09 -2.93
CA GLU A 130 34.32 -12.34 -3.61
C GLU A 130 33.06 -13.11 -4.04
N HIS A 131 32.10 -13.27 -3.12
CA HIS A 131 30.88 -14.03 -3.39
C HIS A 131 29.76 -13.21 -4.06
N TYR A 132 29.66 -11.92 -3.72
CA TYR A 132 28.57 -11.02 -4.14
C TYR A 132 29.12 -9.68 -4.67
N PRO A 133 29.96 -9.71 -5.73
CA PRO A 133 30.65 -8.53 -6.29
C PRO A 133 29.75 -7.43 -6.81
N THR A 134 28.46 -7.70 -6.98
CA THR A 134 27.47 -6.73 -7.46
C THR A 134 26.22 -6.76 -6.60
N VAL A 135 25.50 -5.63 -6.61
CA VAL A 135 24.17 -5.51 -6.00
C VAL A 135 23.25 -6.63 -6.49
N ASP A 136 23.21 -6.88 -7.81
CA ASP A 136 22.30 -7.90 -8.37
C ASP A 136 22.62 -9.31 -7.88
N LYS A 137 23.90 -9.68 -7.72
CA LYS A 137 24.26 -10.99 -7.15
C LYS A 137 23.83 -11.11 -5.69
N PHE A 138 23.98 -10.05 -4.92
CA PHE A 138 23.51 -10.02 -3.54
C PHE A 138 21.99 -10.13 -3.47
N LEU A 139 21.25 -9.37 -4.29
CA LEU A 139 19.80 -9.41 -4.33
C LEU A 139 19.25 -10.75 -4.83
N GLN A 140 19.95 -11.41 -5.77
CA GLN A 140 19.60 -12.76 -6.20
C GLN A 140 19.66 -13.75 -5.03
N LYS A 141 20.61 -13.60 -4.11
CA LYS A 141 20.69 -14.42 -2.90
C LYS A 141 19.48 -14.24 -1.99
N LEU A 142 18.95 -13.01 -1.89
CA LEU A 142 17.71 -12.75 -1.16
C LEU A 142 16.52 -13.40 -1.86
N ASN A 143 16.40 -13.25 -3.18
CA ASN A 143 15.33 -13.88 -3.97
C ASN A 143 15.33 -15.41 -3.84
N ASP A 144 16.51 -16.02 -3.66
CA ASP A 144 16.67 -17.47 -3.47
C ASP A 144 16.26 -17.97 -2.08
N GLU A 145 15.96 -17.07 -1.12
CA GLU A 145 15.36 -17.51 0.14
C GLU A 145 14.00 -18.17 -0.11
N ALA A 146 13.75 -19.27 0.60
CA ALA A 146 12.58 -20.13 0.37
C ALA A 146 11.26 -19.34 0.38
N ILE A 147 11.15 -18.32 1.25
CA ILE A 147 9.94 -17.50 1.37
C ILE A 147 9.79 -16.45 0.26
N CYS A 148 10.89 -15.98 -0.34
CA CYS A 148 10.86 -15.05 -1.47
C CYS A 148 10.55 -15.79 -2.79
N LYS A 149 11.05 -17.03 -2.90
CA LYS A 149 10.96 -17.87 -4.09
C LYS A 149 9.61 -18.59 -4.25
N SER A 150 8.90 -18.81 -3.15
CA SER A 150 7.61 -19.50 -3.17
C SER A 150 6.54 -18.62 -3.80
N GLU A 151 5.85 -19.14 -4.81
CA GLU A 151 4.54 -18.61 -5.22
C GLU A 151 3.56 -18.73 -4.05
N LEU A 152 2.93 -17.61 -3.69
CA LEU A 152 1.82 -17.65 -2.74
C LEU A 152 0.52 -17.90 -3.47
N LYS A 153 -0.29 -18.80 -2.89
CA LYS A 153 -1.60 -19.16 -3.40
C LYS A 153 -2.63 -18.99 -2.29
N VAL A 154 -3.70 -18.27 -2.60
CA VAL A 154 -4.89 -18.17 -1.77
C VAL A 154 -6.06 -18.55 -2.66
N GLY A 155 -6.54 -19.78 -2.52
CA GLY A 155 -7.48 -20.37 -3.47
C GLY A 155 -6.92 -20.37 -4.90
N GLU A 156 -7.65 -19.75 -5.83
CA GLU A 156 -7.26 -19.63 -7.24
C GLU A 156 -6.31 -18.46 -7.50
N GLU A 157 -6.19 -17.53 -6.55
CA GLU A 157 -5.36 -16.35 -6.69
C GLU A 157 -3.90 -16.66 -6.40
N LYS A 158 -3.01 -16.12 -7.25
CA LYS A 158 -1.56 -16.29 -7.15
C LYS A 158 -0.85 -14.95 -7.01
N ALA A 159 0.21 -14.94 -6.20
CA ALA A 159 1.21 -13.88 -6.18
C ALA A 159 2.45 -14.37 -6.91
N ASP A 160 3.01 -13.51 -7.76
CA ASP A 160 4.34 -13.74 -8.31
C ASP A 160 5.37 -13.81 -7.16
N PRO A 161 6.41 -14.64 -7.28
CA PRO A 161 7.54 -14.61 -6.36
C PRO A 161 8.17 -13.22 -6.28
N VAL A 162 8.77 -12.93 -5.13
CA VAL A 162 9.53 -11.68 -4.97
C VAL A 162 10.74 -11.69 -5.89
N ASP A 163 10.90 -10.59 -6.64
CA ASP A 163 12.11 -10.33 -7.39
C ASP A 163 12.65 -8.94 -7.05
N PHE A 164 13.81 -8.87 -6.39
CA PHE A 164 14.49 -7.62 -6.09
C PHE A 164 15.45 -7.15 -7.19
N THR A 165 15.65 -7.94 -8.25
CA THR A 165 16.68 -7.68 -9.26
C THR A 165 16.17 -6.82 -10.44
N GLY A 166 17.13 -6.20 -11.15
CA GLY A 166 16.85 -5.51 -12.42
C GLY A 166 15.91 -4.31 -12.32
N LYS A 167 15.06 -4.12 -13.34
CA LYS A 167 14.01 -3.08 -13.38
C LYS A 167 12.66 -3.56 -12.88
N ASN A 168 12.52 -4.87 -12.62
CA ASN A 168 11.24 -5.50 -12.30
C ASN A 168 10.92 -5.48 -10.80
N TYR A 169 11.87 -5.08 -9.92
CA TYR A 169 11.61 -4.99 -8.49
C TYR A 169 10.45 -4.06 -8.11
N GLY A 170 10.10 -3.10 -8.97
CA GLY A 170 8.90 -2.30 -8.78
C GLY A 170 7.62 -3.13 -8.67
N LYS A 171 7.55 -4.31 -9.30
CA LYS A 171 6.41 -5.22 -9.19
C LYS A 171 6.28 -5.83 -7.79
N THR A 172 7.41 -6.12 -7.14
CA THR A 172 7.47 -6.67 -5.77
C THR A 172 6.83 -5.73 -4.74
N PHE A 173 7.05 -4.43 -4.92
CA PHE A 173 6.51 -3.41 -4.01
C PHE A 173 5.20 -2.78 -4.52
N TYR A 174 4.76 -3.16 -5.72
CA TYR A 174 3.53 -2.63 -6.27
C TYR A 174 2.36 -3.06 -5.39
N ARG A 175 1.45 -2.12 -5.14
CA ARG A 175 0.21 -2.39 -4.42
C ARG A 175 -0.48 -3.59 -5.06
N THR A 176 -0.95 -4.52 -4.24
CA THR A 176 -1.59 -5.73 -4.77
C THR A 176 -2.74 -5.34 -5.70
N LYS A 177 -3.01 -6.14 -6.73
CA LYS A 177 -4.19 -5.92 -7.60
C LYS A 177 -5.52 -5.98 -6.82
N TYR A 178 -5.50 -6.40 -5.56
CA TYR A 178 -6.64 -6.47 -4.66
C TYR A 178 -6.83 -5.16 -3.88
N CYS A 179 -5.74 -4.47 -3.56
CA CYS A 179 -5.73 -3.17 -2.91
C CYS A 179 -5.73 -2.00 -3.91
N ARG A 180 -6.41 -2.16 -5.05
CA ARG A 180 -6.68 -1.10 -6.03
C ARG A 180 -8.14 -0.68 -5.93
N ALA A 181 -8.45 0.56 -6.30
CA ALA A 181 -9.84 1.01 -6.45
C ALA A 181 -10.56 0.20 -7.53
N CYS A 182 -11.89 0.09 -7.46
CA CYS A 182 -12.65 -0.60 -8.51
C CYS A 182 -12.32 -0.03 -9.90
N PRO A 183 -12.32 -0.87 -10.96
CA PRO A 183 -12.07 -0.44 -12.33
C PRO A 183 -12.94 0.75 -12.70
N TRP A 184 -12.41 1.66 -13.52
CA TRP A 184 -13.09 2.93 -13.81
C TRP A 184 -14.46 2.71 -14.42
N CYS A 185 -14.56 1.87 -15.44
CA CYS A 185 -15.83 1.49 -16.07
C CYS A 185 -16.45 0.19 -15.52
N GLY A 186 -16.01 -0.26 -14.34
CA GLY A 186 -16.47 -1.52 -13.74
C GLY A 186 -15.94 -2.78 -14.45
N VAL A 187 -16.58 -3.92 -14.18
CA VAL A 187 -16.15 -5.25 -14.65
C VAL A 187 -17.15 -5.86 -15.62
N LYS A 188 -16.66 -6.82 -16.41
CA LYS A 188 -17.51 -7.71 -17.23
C LYS A 188 -18.23 -8.72 -16.32
N GLU A 189 -19.27 -9.35 -16.86
CA GLU A 189 -19.92 -10.47 -16.18
C GLU A 189 -18.92 -11.59 -15.87
N LYS A 190 -19.09 -12.23 -14.70
CA LYS A 190 -18.21 -13.28 -14.20
C LYS A 190 -18.18 -14.44 -15.19
N LYS A 191 -16.99 -14.84 -15.61
CA LYS A 191 -16.80 -16.04 -16.43
C LYS A 191 -16.99 -17.31 -15.59
N VAL A 192 -17.18 -18.45 -16.26
CA VAL A 192 -17.38 -19.78 -15.64
C VAL A 192 -16.19 -20.20 -14.77
N ASP A 193 -14.99 -19.68 -15.05
CA ASP A 193 -13.75 -19.89 -14.28
C ASP A 193 -13.66 -19.02 -13.01
N GLY A 194 -14.69 -18.22 -12.74
CA GLY A 194 -14.72 -17.35 -11.57
C GLY A 194 -13.71 -16.22 -11.59
N ILE A 195 -13.24 -15.78 -12.76
CA ILE A 195 -12.37 -14.61 -12.88
C ILE A 195 -13.17 -13.42 -13.41
N TRP A 196 -12.94 -12.24 -12.83
CA TRP A 196 -13.53 -10.97 -13.25
C TRP A 196 -12.55 -10.22 -14.12
N GLU A 197 -13.05 -9.73 -15.25
CA GLU A 197 -12.27 -8.92 -16.17
C GLU A 197 -12.72 -7.47 -16.11
N ASP A 198 -11.77 -6.55 -16.02
CA ASP A 198 -12.04 -5.11 -16.11
C ASP A 198 -12.63 -4.77 -17.49
N ARG A 199 -13.61 -3.88 -17.53
CA ARG A 199 -14.01 -3.22 -18.77
C ARG A 199 -12.92 -2.23 -19.18
N GLN A 200 -12.79 -1.98 -20.49
CA GLN A 200 -11.90 -0.93 -20.97
C GLN A 200 -12.36 0.43 -20.46
N ASP A 201 -11.43 1.30 -20.10
CA ASP A 201 -11.73 2.65 -19.57
C ASP A 201 -12.48 3.53 -20.59
N THR A 202 -12.43 3.20 -21.88
CA THR A 202 -13.20 3.86 -22.94
C THR A 202 -14.68 3.46 -22.96
N ALA A 203 -15.05 2.35 -22.31
CA ALA A 203 -16.42 1.83 -22.33
C ALA A 203 -17.44 2.75 -21.65
N CYS A 204 -16.99 3.60 -20.73
CA CYS A 204 -17.81 4.59 -20.03
C CYS A 204 -17.41 6.04 -20.36
N ALA A 205 -16.69 6.27 -21.46
CA ALA A 205 -16.21 7.61 -21.85
C ALA A 205 -17.36 8.60 -22.14
N SER A 206 -18.55 8.10 -22.49
CA SER A 206 -19.76 8.92 -22.74
C SER A 206 -20.60 9.16 -21.50
N ALA A 207 -20.20 8.65 -20.32
CA ALA A 207 -20.94 8.87 -19.10
C ALA A 207 -20.98 10.37 -18.76
N PRO A 208 -22.15 10.91 -18.34
CA PRO A 208 -22.24 12.31 -17.96
C PRO A 208 -21.29 12.60 -16.80
N THR A 209 -20.81 13.85 -16.71
CA THR A 209 -20.08 14.29 -15.51
C THR A 209 -21.07 14.33 -14.36
N ILE A 210 -20.94 13.40 -13.41
CA ILE A 210 -21.84 13.37 -12.26
C ILE A 210 -21.18 14.15 -11.12
N SER A 211 -21.86 15.20 -10.69
CA SER A 211 -21.46 16.04 -9.57
C SER A 211 -22.18 15.57 -8.31
N PHE A 212 -21.44 15.50 -7.21
CA PHE A 212 -22.04 15.27 -5.90
C PHE A 212 -22.63 16.57 -5.37
N ASP A 213 -23.92 16.56 -5.02
CA ASP A 213 -24.50 17.65 -4.26
C ASP A 213 -24.08 17.55 -2.79
N GLU A 214 -22.99 18.23 -2.48
CA GLU A 214 -22.45 18.31 -1.12
C GLU A 214 -23.19 19.31 -0.21
N SER A 215 -24.28 19.94 -0.66
CA SER A 215 -24.98 20.98 0.11
C SER A 215 -25.56 20.48 1.44
N ASN A 216 -25.94 19.19 1.50
CA ASN A 216 -26.50 18.54 2.68
C ASN A 216 -25.51 17.56 3.36
N ALA A 217 -24.22 17.62 3.02
CA ALA A 217 -23.23 16.72 3.60
C ALA A 217 -22.82 17.15 5.03
N THR A 218 -22.58 16.18 5.89
CA THR A 218 -22.02 16.40 7.23
C THR A 218 -20.49 16.45 7.17
N GLU A 219 -19.89 17.51 7.71
CA GLU A 219 -18.43 17.63 7.82
C GLU A 219 -17.91 16.90 9.07
N ILE A 220 -16.91 16.03 8.88
CA ILE A 220 -16.20 15.31 9.93
C ILE A 220 -14.72 15.65 9.83
N HIS A 221 -14.13 16.12 10.94
CA HIS A 221 -12.70 16.40 11.04
C HIS A 221 -12.01 15.30 11.82
N LEU A 222 -11.09 14.58 11.17
CA LEU A 222 -10.28 13.54 11.80
C LEU A 222 -8.85 14.03 11.97
N LEU A 223 -8.17 13.60 13.03
CA LEU A 223 -6.74 13.85 13.18
C LEU A 223 -5.97 13.05 12.11
N SER A 224 -5.14 13.75 11.35
CA SER A 224 -4.28 13.13 10.35
C SER A 224 -3.20 12.28 11.03
N THR A 225 -3.00 11.06 10.54
CA THR A 225 -1.91 10.17 10.97
C THR A 225 -0.78 10.16 9.95
N GLU A 226 0.44 9.89 10.43
CA GLU A 226 1.55 9.54 9.55
C GLU A 226 1.33 8.14 8.95
N LYS A 227 0.93 8.12 7.67
CA LYS A 227 0.66 6.89 6.92
C LYS A 227 1.91 6.00 6.84
N GLY A 228 1.71 4.69 7.03
CA GLY A 228 2.77 3.67 6.96
C GLY A 228 3.52 3.45 8.27
N LYS A 229 3.22 4.23 9.33
CA LYS A 229 3.66 3.95 10.69
C LYS A 229 2.73 2.93 11.36
N SER A 230 3.29 1.98 12.11
CA SER A 230 2.50 0.97 12.84
C SER A 230 2.20 1.38 14.29
N ASN A 231 3.15 2.04 14.96
CA ASN A 231 2.99 2.49 16.35
C ASN A 231 2.15 3.78 16.43
N ILE A 232 1.24 3.83 17.42
CA ILE A 232 0.39 4.99 17.70
C ILE A 232 1.20 6.27 17.95
N LEU A 233 2.33 6.18 18.65
CA LEU A 233 3.19 7.34 18.92
C LEU A 233 3.83 7.89 17.63
N ASP A 234 4.22 6.99 16.72
CA ASP A 234 4.79 7.39 15.43
C ASP A 234 3.72 7.97 14.50
N LYS A 235 2.50 7.42 14.52
CA LYS A 235 1.35 7.93 13.76
C LYS A 235 1.01 9.37 14.14
N TYR A 236 1.13 9.71 15.42
CA TYR A 236 0.85 11.04 15.95
C TYR A 236 2.11 11.81 16.35
N SER A 237 3.27 11.47 15.79
CA SER A 237 4.57 12.06 16.12
C SER A 237 4.55 13.59 16.08
N LYS A 238 3.98 14.18 15.01
CA LYS A 238 3.83 15.65 14.88
C LYS A 238 3.04 16.29 16.02
N LEU A 239 1.99 15.62 16.48
CA LEU A 239 1.18 16.07 17.60
C LEU A 239 1.96 15.92 18.92
N CYS A 240 2.62 14.79 19.11
CA CYS A 240 3.38 14.49 20.33
C CYS A 240 4.65 15.35 20.49
N GLU A 241 5.38 15.60 19.40
CA GLU A 241 6.64 16.35 19.41
C GLU A 241 6.41 17.86 19.44
N ASN A 242 5.48 18.36 18.61
CA ASN A 242 5.36 19.80 18.33
C ASN A 242 3.97 20.37 18.65
N GLY A 243 3.03 19.55 19.16
CA GLY A 243 1.66 19.98 19.42
C GLY A 243 0.85 20.30 18.15
N VAL A 244 1.37 19.95 16.96
CA VAL A 244 0.75 20.29 15.68
C VAL A 244 -0.43 19.36 15.42
N LYS A 245 -1.65 19.93 15.41
CA LYS A 245 -2.89 19.22 15.07
C LYS A 245 -3.19 19.36 13.58
N GLU A 246 -2.72 18.40 12.79
CA GLU A 246 -3.17 18.26 11.40
C GLU A 246 -4.50 17.49 11.39
N THR A 247 -5.50 18.01 10.67
CA THR A 247 -6.79 17.33 10.49
C THR A 247 -7.09 17.08 9.01
N GLU A 248 -7.70 15.95 8.69
CA GLU A 248 -8.34 15.70 7.39
C GLU A 248 -9.84 16.00 7.51
N THR A 249 -10.42 16.65 6.51
CA THR A 249 -11.86 16.93 6.47
C THR A 249 -12.53 15.94 5.53
N TRP A 250 -13.55 15.26 6.03
CA TRP A 250 -14.42 14.38 5.27
C TRP A 250 -15.82 14.98 5.20
N LYS A 251 -16.47 14.84 4.04
CA LYS A 251 -17.89 15.16 3.87
C LYS A 251 -18.65 13.88 3.67
N CYS A 252 -19.51 13.54 4.61
CA CYS A 252 -20.35 12.33 4.55
C CYS A 252 -21.76 12.70 4.12
N TYR A 253 -22.29 11.92 3.19
CA TYR A 253 -23.58 12.12 2.55
C TYR A 253 -24.44 10.88 2.75
N TYR A 254 -25.70 11.10 3.10
CA TYR A 254 -26.73 10.08 3.19
C TYR A 254 -27.95 10.52 2.38
N GLU A 255 -28.38 9.68 1.44
CA GLU A 255 -29.64 9.82 0.72
C GLU A 255 -30.23 8.42 0.51
N GLU A 256 -31.47 8.25 0.97
CA GLU A 256 -32.23 7.01 0.75
C GLU A 256 -32.49 6.82 -0.75
N LYS A 257 -32.40 5.58 -1.23
CA LYS A 257 -32.60 5.27 -2.63
C LYS A 257 -34.02 5.66 -3.08
N ASN A 258 -34.10 6.19 -4.29
CA ASN A 258 -35.38 6.33 -4.98
C ASN A 258 -35.67 5.08 -5.83
N GLU A 259 -36.77 5.10 -6.59
CA GLU A 259 -37.21 3.99 -7.46
C GLU A 259 -36.17 3.60 -8.55
N TYR A 260 -35.22 4.48 -8.87
CA TYR A 260 -34.23 4.29 -9.93
C TYR A 260 -32.83 3.95 -9.41
N ASP A 261 -32.60 4.02 -8.10
CA ASP A 261 -31.30 3.79 -7.47
C ASP A 261 -31.18 2.34 -6.97
N ASP A 262 -30.06 1.69 -7.29
CA ASP A 262 -29.79 0.29 -6.90
C ASP A 262 -29.52 0.12 -5.38
N SER A 263 -29.13 1.20 -4.70
CA SER A 263 -28.82 1.23 -3.27
C SER A 263 -28.89 2.65 -2.70
N ASP A 264 -29.02 2.76 -1.38
CA ASP A 264 -28.87 4.04 -0.70
C ASP A 264 -27.48 4.63 -0.95
N LYS A 265 -27.41 5.95 -0.98
CA LYS A 265 -26.15 6.68 -1.11
C LYS A 265 -25.66 7.03 0.27
N ASP A 266 -24.82 6.17 0.83
CA ASP A 266 -24.20 6.38 2.13
C ASP A 266 -22.67 6.30 2.04
N TYR A 267 -22.03 7.45 1.80
CA TYR A 267 -20.59 7.52 1.61
C TYR A 267 -19.96 8.81 2.11
N CYS A 268 -18.68 8.74 2.42
CA CYS A 268 -17.83 9.84 2.83
C CYS A 268 -16.79 10.14 1.77
N VAL A 269 -16.54 11.43 1.57
CA VAL A 269 -15.60 11.95 0.58
C VAL A 269 -14.53 12.80 1.24
N LEU A 270 -13.27 12.43 1.04
CA LEU A 270 -12.13 13.19 1.53
C LEU A 270 -12.02 14.52 0.78
N GLN A 271 -11.82 15.60 1.52
CA GLN A 271 -11.65 16.94 0.96
C GLN A 271 -10.15 17.24 0.83
N ASP A 272 -9.69 17.42 -0.41
CA ASP A 272 -8.28 17.75 -0.68
C ASP A 272 -7.96 19.19 -0.25
N LYS A 273 -7.02 19.37 0.69
CA LYS A 273 -6.54 20.71 1.10
C LYS A 273 -5.89 21.54 -0.02
N LYS A 274 -5.56 20.92 -1.18
CA LYS A 274 -4.79 21.55 -2.27
C LYS A 274 -5.62 22.08 -3.44
N LYS A 275 -6.96 21.95 -3.44
CA LYS A 275 -7.82 22.48 -4.52
C LYS A 275 -8.64 23.69 -4.05
N ASN A 276 -7.95 24.77 -3.69
CA ASN A 276 -8.53 26.12 -3.72
C ASN A 276 -8.50 26.65 -5.17
N THR A 277 -9.19 25.94 -6.06
CA THR A 277 -9.51 26.46 -7.37
C THR A 277 -11.00 26.21 -7.57
N GLN A 278 -11.68 27.25 -8.03
CA GLN A 278 -13.11 27.34 -8.36
C GLN A 278 -13.59 26.33 -9.43
N ASP A 279 -12.80 25.28 -9.71
CA ASP A 279 -13.16 24.16 -10.58
C ASP A 279 -13.89 23.10 -9.74
N ASN A 280 -15.18 23.36 -9.60
CA ASN A 280 -16.17 22.52 -8.94
C ASN A 280 -15.99 21.01 -9.20
N LYS A 281 -15.89 20.24 -8.11
CA LYS A 281 -16.66 19.01 -7.84
C LYS A 281 -16.83 18.00 -9.00
N LYS A 282 -15.76 17.67 -9.74
CA LYS A 282 -15.76 16.48 -10.61
C LYS A 282 -15.19 15.29 -9.85
N ASP A 283 -15.83 14.13 -9.99
CA ASP A 283 -15.24 12.86 -9.59
C ASP A 283 -14.02 12.57 -10.48
N THR A 284 -12.85 13.01 -10.03
CA THR A 284 -11.58 12.64 -10.67
C THR A 284 -11.22 11.23 -10.24
N GLN A 285 -10.53 10.47 -11.09
CA GLN A 285 -10.07 9.10 -10.80
C GLN A 285 -9.33 8.97 -9.45
N ASP A 286 -8.75 10.08 -8.96
CA ASP A 286 -7.96 10.20 -7.73
C ASP A 286 -8.76 10.56 -6.47
N ARG A 287 -10.07 10.85 -6.58
CA ARG A 287 -10.87 11.27 -5.42
C ARG A 287 -11.11 10.09 -4.48
N ARG A 288 -10.75 10.23 -3.20
CA ARG A 288 -10.99 9.19 -2.18
C ARG A 288 -12.42 9.29 -1.66
N ILE A 289 -13.21 8.28 -2.00
CA ILE A 289 -14.61 8.11 -1.59
C ILE A 289 -14.72 6.72 -1.00
N MET A 290 -15.48 6.55 0.06
CA MET A 290 -15.72 5.25 0.69
C MET A 290 -17.13 5.23 1.30
N PRO A 291 -17.82 4.09 1.36
CA PRO A 291 -19.06 3.98 2.11
C PRO A 291 -18.88 4.41 3.56
N TYR A 292 -19.92 4.96 4.21
CA TYR A 292 -19.82 5.41 5.60
C TYR A 292 -19.39 4.26 6.54
N VAL A 293 -19.97 3.07 6.36
CA VAL A 293 -19.56 1.88 7.12
C VAL A 293 -18.06 1.59 6.96
N THR A 294 -17.52 1.78 5.76
CA THR A 294 -16.08 1.59 5.52
C THR A 294 -15.26 2.68 6.17
N PHE A 295 -15.66 3.94 6.01
CA PHE A 295 -15.04 5.08 6.67
C PHE A 295 -14.94 4.89 8.19
N PHE A 296 -16.04 4.50 8.81
CA PHE A 296 -16.12 4.29 10.24
C PHE A 296 -15.20 3.16 10.72
N ASN A 297 -15.23 2.00 10.05
CA ASN A 297 -14.37 0.87 10.44
C ASN A 297 -12.89 1.16 10.20
N VAL A 298 -12.54 1.79 9.07
CA VAL A 298 -11.15 2.21 8.80
C VAL A 298 -10.65 3.15 9.88
N TRP A 299 -11.48 4.09 10.34
CA TRP A 299 -11.11 5.03 11.40
C TRP A 299 -10.92 4.34 12.76
N ILE A 300 -11.73 3.33 13.09
CA ILE A 300 -11.61 2.57 14.35
C ILE A 300 -10.37 1.67 14.35
N ASP A 301 -10.05 1.08 13.20
CA ASP A 301 -8.89 0.19 13.04
C ASP A 301 -7.57 0.95 12.80
N GLU A 302 -7.63 2.29 12.68
CA GLU A 302 -6.47 3.17 12.51
C GLU A 302 -5.68 3.38 13.81
#